data_AF-A0A4Y2JRH1-F1
#
_entry.id   AF-A0A4Y2JRH1-F1
#
_cell.length_a   1.000
_cell.length_b   1.000
_cell.length_c   1.000
_cell.angle_alpha   90.00
_cell.angle_beta   90.00
_cell.angle_gamma   90.00
#
_symmetry.space_group_name_H-M   'P 1'
#
loop_
_entity.id
_entity.type
_entity.pdbx_description
1 polymer ?
#
loop_
_entity_poly.entity_id
_entity_poly.type
_entity_poly.pdbx_seq_one_letter_code
_entity_poly.pdbx_strand_id
1 'polypeptide(L)'
;MCEKHEVPTIISRTNKRQIDRSNVDITDPESHYRISIFLPVLDTMITEIQNRFIVYKYIISFFSCLVSGSRNISDFDILVKFYKEDLLENGAFITTEYFLWKSQMSEFPDTKSSVNEMLNIEKEVFPNVHEIFAAIPVTIATLERRYNTLRRVKTYLRNITGECGLTAVHL
;
A
#
# COMPACT_ATOMS: atom_id res chain seq x y z
N MET A 1 1.50 -24.87 17.37
CA MET A 1 0.35 -24.42 16.55
C MET A 1 -0.20 -25.51 15.62
N CYS A 2 0.59 -26.55 15.28
CA CYS A 2 0.14 -27.69 14.47
C CYS A 2 -0.37 -28.90 15.27
N GLU A 3 -0.20 -28.96 16.60
CA GLU A 3 -0.75 -30.06 17.41
C GLU A 3 -2.28 -30.02 17.59
N LYS A 4 -2.94 -28.90 17.25
CA LYS A 4 -4.38 -28.72 17.48
C LYS A 4 -5.28 -29.18 16.33
N HIS A 5 -4.69 -29.53 15.19
CA HIS A 5 -5.38 -30.06 14.04
C HIS A 5 -4.58 -31.26 13.56
N GLU A 6 -5.14 -32.48 13.68
CA GLU A 6 -4.55 -33.77 13.28
C GLU A 6 -4.32 -33.87 11.75
N VAL A 7 -3.56 -32.92 11.18
CA VAL A 7 -3.16 -32.92 9.78
C VAL A 7 -1.75 -33.52 9.75
N PRO A 8 -1.57 -34.74 9.23
CA PRO A 8 -0.25 -35.31 9.12
C PRO A 8 0.60 -34.46 8.16
N THR A 9 1.76 -33.98 8.63
CA THR A 9 2.75 -33.25 7.84
C THR A 9 3.48 -34.20 6.89
N ILE A 10 2.77 -34.67 5.87
CA ILE A 10 3.30 -35.62 4.88
C ILE A 10 4.08 -34.83 3.83
N ILE A 11 5.37 -35.16 3.68
CA ILE A 11 6.22 -34.60 2.62
C ILE A 11 5.60 -34.93 1.26
N SER A 12 5.40 -33.91 0.43
CA SER A 12 4.90 -34.10 -0.94
C SER A 12 5.91 -34.91 -1.75
N ARG A 13 5.44 -35.87 -2.54
CA ARG A 13 6.27 -36.76 -3.38
C ARG A 13 7.28 -35.94 -4.21
N THR A 14 8.57 -36.05 -3.93
CA THR A 14 9.65 -35.44 -4.71
C THR A 14 9.92 -36.30 -5.95
N ASN A 15 9.66 -35.76 -7.14
CA ASN A 15 10.05 -36.39 -8.40
C ASN A 15 11.46 -35.89 -8.80
N LYS A 16 12.26 -36.75 -9.43
CA LYS A 16 13.63 -36.43 -9.89
C LYS A 16 13.71 -35.23 -10.84
N ARG A 17 12.59 -34.83 -11.45
CA ARG A 17 12.43 -33.58 -12.21
C ARG A 17 11.23 -32.81 -11.64
N GLN A 18 11.51 -31.77 -10.88
CA GLN A 18 10.57 -30.67 -10.63
C GLN A 18 11.16 -29.42 -11.30
N ILE A 19 10.36 -28.78 -12.16
CA ILE A 19 10.80 -27.65 -13.00
C ILE A 19 10.49 -26.32 -12.29
N ASP A 20 9.36 -26.27 -11.56
CA ASP A 20 8.86 -25.04 -10.89
C ASP A 20 9.04 -25.03 -9.36
N ARG A 21 9.65 -26.07 -8.76
CA ARG A 21 9.87 -26.15 -7.31
C ARG A 21 11.30 -26.57 -6.98
N SER A 22 11.84 -25.99 -5.91
CA SER A 22 13.15 -26.34 -5.37
C SER A 22 13.14 -27.75 -4.77
N ASN A 23 13.88 -28.68 -5.39
CA ASN A 23 14.24 -29.96 -4.78
C ASN A 23 15.37 -29.70 -3.78
N VAL A 24 15.01 -29.38 -2.55
CA VAL A 24 15.99 -29.35 -1.45
C VAL A 24 16.00 -30.73 -0.81
N ASP A 25 17.18 -31.33 -0.71
CA ASP A 25 17.39 -32.62 -0.04
C ASP A 25 17.16 -32.45 1.46
N ILE A 26 15.91 -32.52 1.89
CA ILE A 26 15.48 -32.30 3.27
C ILE A 26 14.74 -33.54 3.74
N THR A 27 15.25 -34.14 4.81
CA THR A 27 14.71 -35.34 5.45
C THR A 27 13.60 -35.04 6.47
N ASP A 28 13.52 -33.77 6.91
CA ASP A 28 12.59 -33.28 7.93
C ASP A 28 11.38 -32.53 7.32
N PRO A 29 10.13 -32.91 7.64
CA PRO A 29 8.93 -32.25 7.13
C PRO A 29 8.87 -30.75 7.44
N GLU A 30 9.28 -30.32 8.63
CA GLU A 30 9.22 -28.92 9.06
C GLU A 30 10.11 -28.04 8.17
N SER A 31 11.34 -28.48 7.94
CA SER A 31 12.32 -27.81 7.08
C SER A 31 11.86 -27.72 5.62
N HIS A 32 11.16 -28.76 5.10
CA HIS A 32 10.56 -28.73 3.76
C HIS A 32 9.44 -27.67 3.66
N TYR A 33 8.50 -27.64 4.61
CA TYR A 33 7.44 -26.62 4.61
C TYR A 33 8.01 -25.21 4.76
N ARG A 34 9.02 -25.05 5.62
CA ARG A 34 9.67 -23.75 5.83
C ARG A 34 10.31 -23.21 4.55
N ILE A 35 11.09 -24.02 3.85
CA ILE A 35 11.88 -23.56 2.70
C ILE A 35 11.06 -23.55 1.40
N SER A 36 10.27 -24.59 1.14
CA SER A 36 9.55 -24.73 -0.13
C SER A 36 8.22 -24.00 -0.18
N ILE A 37 7.64 -23.63 0.97
CA ILE A 37 6.31 -23.01 1.03
C ILE A 37 6.36 -21.68 1.80
N PHE A 38 6.78 -21.71 3.07
CA PHE A 38 6.67 -20.53 3.93
C PHE A 38 7.54 -19.35 3.47
N LEU A 39 8.82 -19.57 3.15
CA LEU A 39 9.71 -18.53 2.66
C LEU A 39 9.23 -17.91 1.32
N PRO A 40 8.91 -18.69 0.27
CA PRO A 40 8.34 -18.14 -0.97
C PRO A 40 7.04 -17.36 -0.77
N VAL A 41 6.18 -17.81 0.15
CA VAL A 41 4.93 -17.10 0.49
C VAL A 41 5.23 -15.77 1.18
N LEU A 42 6.21 -15.73 2.09
CA LEU A 42 6.63 -14.47 2.70
C LEU A 42 7.24 -13.51 1.69
N ASP A 43 8.10 -14.01 0.80
CA ASP A 43 8.72 -13.19 -0.24
C ASP A 43 7.66 -12.60 -1.18
N THR A 44 6.71 -13.41 -1.64
CA THR A 44 5.57 -12.93 -2.43
C THR A 44 4.72 -11.92 -1.68
N MET A 45 4.42 -12.14 -0.39
CA MET A 45 3.69 -11.14 0.41
C MET A 45 4.47 -9.82 0.52
N ILE A 46 5.79 -9.86 0.72
CA ILE A 46 6.63 -8.67 0.78
C ILE A 46 6.59 -7.92 -0.55
N THR A 47 6.76 -8.62 -1.66
CA THR A 47 6.71 -8.04 -3.01
C THR A 47 5.34 -7.40 -3.28
N GLU A 48 4.24 -8.09 -2.97
CA GLU A 48 2.89 -7.55 -3.15
C GLU A 48 2.64 -6.29 -2.32
N ILE A 49 3.12 -6.27 -1.07
CA ILE A 49 3.03 -5.09 -0.21
C ILE A 49 3.83 -3.93 -0.82
N GLN A 50 5.06 -4.18 -1.26
CA GLN A 50 5.93 -3.17 -1.87
C GLN A 50 5.33 -2.60 -3.17
N ASN A 51 4.81 -3.47 -4.04
CA ASN A 51 4.15 -3.07 -5.28
C ASN A 51 2.97 -2.12 -5.00
N ARG A 52 2.12 -2.46 -4.03
CA ARG A 52 1.00 -1.60 -3.62
C ARG A 52 1.49 -0.24 -3.11
N PHE A 53 2.57 -0.21 -2.31
CA PHE A 53 3.14 1.05 -1.83
C PHE A 53 3.61 1.97 -2.94
N ILE A 54 4.25 1.42 -3.98
CA ILE A 54 4.71 2.19 -5.13
C ILE A 54 3.54 2.86 -5.84
N VAL A 55 2.44 2.12 -6.05
CA VAL A 55 1.22 2.64 -6.67
C VAL A 55 0.65 3.82 -5.87
N TYR A 56 0.46 3.67 -4.56
CA TYR A 56 -0.07 4.76 -3.73
C TYR A 56 0.87 5.96 -3.63
N LYS A 57 2.19 5.73 -3.55
CA LYS A 57 3.17 6.83 -3.56
C LYS A 57 3.12 7.62 -4.87
N TYR A 58 2.96 6.91 -5.99
CA TYR A 58 2.76 7.50 -7.31
C TYR A 58 1.47 8.34 -7.35
N ILE A 59 0.35 7.81 -6.84
CA ILE A 59 -0.93 8.53 -6.78
C ILE A 59 -0.83 9.79 -5.90
N ILE A 60 -0.20 9.68 -4.73
CA ILE A 60 0.02 10.83 -3.82
C ILE A 60 0.78 11.97 -4.52
N SER A 61 1.73 11.65 -5.41
CA SER A 61 2.49 12.67 -6.12
C SER A 61 1.63 13.57 -7.01
N PHE A 62 0.50 13.06 -7.52
CA PHE A 62 -0.41 13.83 -8.37
C PHE A 62 -1.29 14.82 -7.61
N PHE A 63 -1.47 14.65 -6.29
CA PHE A 63 -2.20 15.63 -5.48
C PHE A 63 -1.52 17.00 -5.41
N SER A 64 -0.25 17.09 -5.81
CA SER A 64 0.43 18.38 -6.03
C SER A 64 -0.31 19.27 -7.06
N CYS A 65 -1.04 18.67 -7.99
CA CYS A 65 -1.90 19.36 -8.95
C CYS A 65 -3.05 20.13 -8.29
N LEU A 66 -3.56 19.63 -7.15
CA LEU A 66 -4.64 20.24 -6.38
C LEU A 66 -4.13 21.27 -5.36
N VAL A 67 -2.95 21.04 -4.78
CA VAL A 67 -2.38 21.86 -3.69
C VAL A 67 -1.45 22.96 -4.19
N SER A 68 -0.61 22.68 -5.19
CA SER A 68 0.45 23.60 -5.63
C SER A 68 0.12 24.34 -6.93
N GLY A 69 -1.10 24.20 -7.44
CA GLY A 69 -1.55 24.88 -8.66
C GLY A 69 -0.79 24.49 -9.94
N SER A 70 -0.12 23.32 -9.95
CA SER A 70 0.63 22.86 -11.13
C SER A 70 -0.30 22.73 -12.34
N ARG A 71 0.19 23.09 -13.54
CA ARG A 71 -0.69 23.25 -14.72
C ARG A 71 -1.05 21.96 -15.46
N ASN A 72 -0.63 20.80 -14.97
CA ASN A 72 -0.76 19.55 -15.69
C ASN A 72 -2.13 18.91 -15.46
N ILE A 73 -3.05 19.12 -16.41
CA ILE A 73 -4.36 18.44 -16.48
C ILE A 73 -4.20 16.90 -16.50
N SER A 74 -3.12 16.41 -17.11
CA SER A 74 -2.80 14.99 -17.17
C SER A 74 -2.70 14.34 -15.77
N ASP A 75 -2.24 15.10 -14.77
CA ASP A 75 -2.06 14.60 -13.41
C ASP A 75 -3.43 14.44 -12.73
N PHE A 76 -4.34 15.36 -12.99
CA PHE A 76 -5.72 15.29 -12.52
C PHE A 76 -6.49 14.14 -13.20
N ASP A 77 -6.31 13.92 -14.50
CA ASP A 77 -6.93 12.80 -15.22
C ASP A 77 -6.55 11.43 -14.62
N ILE A 78 -5.31 11.29 -14.11
CA ILE A 78 -4.87 10.08 -13.43
C ILE A 78 -5.62 9.90 -12.10
N LEU A 79 -5.79 10.97 -11.33
CA LEU A 79 -6.56 10.95 -10.08
C LEU A 79 -8.04 10.60 -10.33
N VAL A 80 -8.65 11.20 -11.35
CA VAL A 80 -10.04 10.92 -11.74
C VAL A 80 -10.22 9.46 -12.15
N LYS A 81 -9.26 8.89 -12.90
CA LYS A 81 -9.28 7.46 -13.24
C LYS A 81 -9.12 6.56 -12.02
N PHE A 82 -8.30 6.97 -11.06
CA PHE A 82 -8.05 6.18 -9.85
C PHE A 82 -9.25 6.17 -8.89
N TYR A 83 -9.91 7.32 -8.70
CA TYR A 83 -11.08 7.48 -7.82
C TYR A 83 -12.42 7.40 -8.56
N LYS A 84 -12.44 6.79 -9.76
CA LYS A 84 -13.63 6.76 -10.62
C LYS A 84 -14.88 6.21 -9.92
N GLU A 85 -14.70 5.22 -9.05
CA GLU A 85 -15.80 4.57 -8.32
C GLU A 85 -16.38 5.45 -7.21
N ASP A 86 -15.58 6.37 -6.67
CA ASP A 86 -15.96 7.29 -5.59
C ASP A 86 -16.53 8.62 -6.15
N LEU A 87 -16.38 8.88 -7.46
CA LEU A 87 -16.80 10.12 -8.11
C LEU A 87 -18.30 10.12 -8.45
N LEU A 88 -18.92 11.28 -8.32
CA LEU A 88 -20.31 11.53 -8.73
C LEU A 88 -20.31 11.65 -10.27
N GLU A 89 -20.65 10.56 -10.97
CA GLU A 89 -20.54 10.43 -12.43
C GLU A 89 -21.00 11.69 -13.20
N ASN A 90 -20.04 12.43 -13.80
CA ASN A 90 -20.27 13.47 -14.81
C ASN A 90 -18.94 13.88 -15.48
N GLY A 91 -18.39 13.02 -16.34
CA GLY A 91 -17.02 13.12 -16.89
C GLY A 91 -16.62 14.46 -17.52
N ALA A 92 -17.54 15.17 -18.19
CA ALA A 92 -17.26 16.50 -18.75
C ALA A 92 -17.29 17.61 -17.70
N PHE A 93 -18.06 17.43 -16.62
CA PHE A 93 -18.22 18.42 -15.55
C PHE A 93 -17.01 18.42 -14.60
N ILE A 94 -16.40 17.25 -14.40
CA ILE A 94 -15.21 17.06 -13.56
C ILE A 94 -14.02 17.91 -14.03
N THR A 95 -13.79 18.00 -15.34
CA THR A 95 -12.69 18.81 -15.89
C THR A 95 -12.98 20.30 -15.75
N THR A 96 -14.22 20.73 -16.02
CA THR A 96 -14.62 22.14 -15.84
C THR A 96 -14.58 22.58 -14.38
N GLU A 97 -15.00 21.70 -13.46
CA GLU A 97 -14.94 21.90 -12.01
C GLU A 97 -13.48 22.08 -11.56
N TYR A 98 -12.56 21.25 -12.07
CA TYR A 98 -11.13 21.39 -11.80
C TYR A 98 -10.54 22.71 -12.32
N PHE A 99 -10.92 23.17 -13.51
CA PHE A 99 -10.48 24.47 -14.02
C PHE A 99 -10.98 25.63 -13.15
N LEU A 100 -12.23 25.56 -12.70
CA LEU A 100 -12.81 26.57 -11.82
C LEU A 100 -12.09 26.58 -10.45
N TRP A 101 -11.87 25.41 -9.87
CA TRP A 101 -11.08 25.24 -8.65
C TRP A 101 -9.70 25.87 -8.76
N LYS A 102 -9.00 25.61 -9.87
CA LYS A 102 -7.67 26.16 -10.12
C LYS A 102 -7.68 27.68 -10.28
N SER A 103 -8.71 28.23 -10.94
CA SER A 103 -8.88 29.68 -11.05
C SER A 103 -9.01 30.30 -9.67
N GLN A 104 -9.84 29.71 -8.80
CA GLN A 104 -10.01 30.15 -7.42
C GLN A 104 -8.71 30.04 -6.61
N MET A 105 -7.98 28.93 -6.72
CA MET A 105 -6.68 28.78 -6.02
C MET A 105 -5.61 29.77 -6.51
N SER A 106 -5.66 30.18 -7.79
CA SER A 106 -4.72 31.16 -8.34
C SER A 106 -4.95 32.59 -7.83
N GLU A 107 -6.17 32.91 -7.39
CA GLU A 107 -6.52 34.20 -6.78
C GLU A 107 -6.07 34.29 -5.31
N PHE A 108 -5.81 33.15 -4.65
CA PHE A 108 -5.36 33.07 -3.25
C PHE A 108 -3.98 32.39 -3.09
N PRO A 109 -2.90 32.93 -3.69
CA PRO A 109 -1.57 32.30 -3.71
C PRO A 109 -0.90 32.20 -2.33
N ASP A 110 -1.29 33.04 -1.37
CA ASP A 110 -0.72 33.08 -0.01
C ASP A 110 -1.33 32.05 0.95
N THR A 111 -2.36 31.32 0.52
CA THR A 111 -2.86 30.21 1.31
C THR A 111 -1.89 29.04 1.20
N LYS A 112 -0.88 29.03 2.07
CA LYS A 112 -0.30 27.78 2.61
C LYS A 112 -1.37 27.08 3.42
N SER A 113 -2.47 26.76 2.75
CA SER A 113 -3.67 26.29 3.37
C SER A 113 -3.37 24.92 3.92
N SER A 114 -3.54 24.77 5.23
CA SER A 114 -3.46 23.44 5.83
C SER A 114 -4.43 22.51 5.08
N VAL A 115 -4.12 21.21 4.98
CA VAL A 115 -5.02 20.22 4.36
C VAL A 115 -6.45 20.33 4.94
N ASN A 116 -6.57 20.77 6.19
CA ASN A 116 -7.84 21.02 6.88
C ASN A 116 -8.63 22.22 6.32
N GLU A 117 -7.96 23.32 5.97
CA GLU A 117 -8.62 24.46 5.33
C GLU A 117 -9.04 24.12 3.90
N MET A 118 -8.24 23.32 3.18
CA MET A 118 -8.64 22.75 1.89
C MET A 118 -9.73 21.68 2.02
N LEU A 119 -10.01 21.14 3.21
CA LEU A 119 -11.16 20.25 3.43
C LEU A 119 -12.47 21.01 3.70
N ASN A 120 -12.38 22.30 4.05
CA ASN A 120 -13.52 23.20 4.24
C ASN A 120 -14.07 23.76 2.92
N ILE A 121 -13.64 23.22 1.78
CA ILE A 121 -14.23 23.53 0.47
C ILE A 121 -15.73 23.23 0.53
N GLU A 122 -16.54 24.15 0.03
CA GLU A 122 -17.97 23.95 -0.12
C GLU A 122 -18.22 22.78 -1.09
N LYS A 123 -18.63 21.62 -0.54
CA LYS A 123 -18.97 20.41 -1.29
C LYS A 123 -20.05 20.67 -2.34
N GLU A 124 -20.88 21.69 -2.15
CA GLU A 124 -21.94 22.09 -3.08
C GLU A 124 -21.38 22.72 -4.37
N VAL A 125 -20.23 23.40 -4.29
CA VAL A 125 -19.61 24.10 -5.42
C VAL A 125 -18.64 23.18 -6.17
N PHE A 126 -17.89 22.36 -5.42
CA PHE A 126 -16.88 21.45 -5.99
C PHE A 126 -17.01 20.01 -5.44
N PRO A 127 -18.07 19.28 -5.78
CA PRO A 127 -18.34 17.96 -5.22
C PRO A 127 -17.27 16.92 -5.57
N ASN A 128 -16.77 16.88 -6.80
CA ASN A 128 -15.81 15.86 -7.24
C ASN A 128 -14.39 16.16 -6.76
N VAL A 129 -14.01 17.44 -6.76
CA VAL A 129 -12.73 17.86 -6.20
C VAL A 129 -12.70 17.59 -4.69
N HIS A 130 -13.81 17.82 -4.00
CA HIS A 130 -13.96 17.52 -2.56
C HIS A 130 -13.84 16.02 -2.26
N GLU A 131 -14.51 15.15 -3.02
CA GLU A 131 -14.40 13.68 -2.90
C GLU A 131 -12.93 13.22 -3.01
N ILE A 132 -12.22 13.69 -4.04
CA ILE A 132 -10.80 13.37 -4.25
C ILE A 132 -9.94 13.90 -3.10
N PHE A 133 -10.23 15.11 -2.59
CA PHE A 133 -9.48 15.70 -1.49
C PHE A 133 -9.70 14.97 -0.16
N ALA A 134 -10.95 14.59 0.13
CA ALA A 134 -11.33 13.81 1.30
C ALA A 134 -10.71 12.40 1.30
N ALA A 135 -10.33 11.88 0.14
CA ALA A 135 -9.61 10.60 0.01
C ALA A 135 -8.11 10.71 0.35
N ILE A 136 -7.51 11.91 0.40
CA ILE A 136 -6.08 12.10 0.71
C ILE A 136 -5.73 11.55 2.10
N PRO A 137 -6.41 11.95 3.20
CA PRO A 137 -6.09 11.46 4.53
C PRO A 137 -6.28 9.95 4.65
N VAL A 138 -7.30 9.40 3.99
CA VAL A 138 -7.57 7.95 3.97
C VAL A 138 -6.42 7.19 3.30
N THR A 139 -5.94 7.71 2.17
CA THR A 139 -4.82 7.11 1.43
C THR A 139 -3.53 7.18 2.23
N ILE A 140 -3.22 8.34 2.83
CA ILE A 140 -2.04 8.51 3.68
C ILE A 140 -2.10 7.61 4.93
N ALA A 141 -3.23 7.60 5.64
CA ALA A 141 -3.42 6.78 6.84
C ALA A 141 -3.28 5.27 6.53
N THR A 142 -3.76 4.83 5.35
CA THR A 142 -3.60 3.46 4.89
C THR A 142 -2.12 3.11 4.67
N LEU A 143 -1.35 4.02 4.07
CA LEU A 143 0.08 3.82 3.88
C LEU A 143 0.84 3.78 5.21
N GLU A 144 0.57 4.73 6.10
CA GLU A 144 1.20 4.79 7.42
C GLU A 144 0.90 3.54 8.25
N ARG A 145 -0.36 3.10 8.28
CA ARG A 145 -0.78 1.87 8.97
C ARG A 145 -0.02 0.67 8.44
N ARG A 146 0.04 0.50 7.12
CA ARG A 146 0.76 -0.62 6.48
C ARG A 146 2.26 -0.56 6.77
N TYR A 147 2.85 0.63 6.72
CA TYR A 147 4.28 0.81 7.00
C TYR A 147 4.60 0.48 8.45
N ASN A 148 3.75 0.91 9.37
CA ASN A 148 3.88 0.61 10.79
C ASN A 148 3.75 -0.89 11.06
N THR A 149 2.81 -1.58 10.41
CA THR A 149 2.68 -3.05 10.50
C THR A 149 3.95 -3.74 10.01
N LEU A 150 4.48 -3.35 8.84
CA LEU A 150 5.71 -3.93 8.31
C LEU A 150 6.91 -3.67 9.22
N ARG A 151 7.03 -2.44 9.75
CA ARG A 151 8.07 -2.06 10.72
C ARG A 151 7.99 -2.92 11.98
N ARG A 152 6.78 -3.12 12.53
CA ARG A 152 6.55 -3.99 13.70
C ARG A 152 6.97 -5.44 13.43
N VAL A 153 6.59 -6.01 12.29
CA VAL A 153 6.99 -7.37 11.89
C VAL A 153 8.52 -7.48 11.77
N LYS A 154 9.16 -6.51 11.11
CA LYS A 154 10.63 -6.47 10.97
C LYS A 154 11.33 -6.39 12.33
N THR A 155 10.84 -5.54 13.23
CA THR A 155 11.38 -5.41 14.58
C THR A 155 11.20 -6.70 15.39
N TYR A 156 10.02 -7.32 15.33
CA TYR A 156 9.74 -8.58 16.00
C TYR A 156 10.70 -9.69 15.56
N LEU A 157 10.85 -9.89 14.25
CA LEU A 157 11.77 -10.90 13.72
C LEU A 157 13.23 -10.63 14.11
N ARG A 158 13.66 -9.36 14.10
CA ARG A 158 15.02 -8.99 14.54
C ARG A 158 15.27 -9.31 16.02
N ASN A 159 14.28 -9.06 16.87
CA ASN A 159 14.39 -9.32 18.31
C ASN A 159 14.47 -10.83 18.60
N ILE A 160 13.68 -11.66 17.91
CA ILE A 160 13.76 -13.13 18.03
C ILE A 160 15.17 -13.63 17.67
N THR A 161 15.74 -13.15 16.56
CA THR A 161 17.09 -13.55 16.15
C THR A 161 18.15 -13.12 17.17
N GLY A 162 17.97 -11.98 17.84
CA GLY A 162 18.86 -11.52 18.91
C GLY A 162 18.71 -12.32 20.21
N GLU A 163 17.48 -12.68 20.60
CA GLU A 163 17.22 -13.49 21.79
C GLU A 163 17.73 -14.92 21.64
N CYS A 164 17.52 -15.57 20.48
CA CYS A 164 18.06 -16.91 20.21
C CYS A 164 19.59 -16.94 20.25
N GLY A 165 20.25 -15.84 19.87
CA GLY A 165 21.70 -15.69 19.98
C GLY A 165 22.19 -15.56 21.43
N LEU A 166 21.42 -14.91 22.32
CA LEU A 166 21.78 -14.72 23.72
C LEU A 166 21.49 -15.95 24.59
N THR A 167 20.43 -16.70 24.31
CA THR A 167 20.12 -17.94 25.02
C THR A 167 21.12 -19.06 24.74
N ALA A 168 21.84 -19.01 23.62
CA ALA A 168 22.88 -19.98 23.26
C ALA A 168 24.24 -19.73 23.96
N VAL A 169 24.44 -18.56 24.57
CA VAL A 169 25.69 -18.22 25.29
C VAL A 169 25.60 -18.56 26.79
N HIS A 170 24.44 -19.03 27.25
CA HIS A 170 24.18 -19.37 28.65
C HIS A 170 24.07 -20.89 28.93
N LEU A 171 24.66 -21.71 28.05
CA LEU A 171 24.88 -23.16 28.22
C LEU A 171 26.33 -23.48 27.87
#